data_AF-A0A957S2G7-F1
#
_entry.id   AF-A0A957S2G7-F1
#
_cell.length_a   1.000
_cell.length_b   1.000
_cell.length_c   1.000
_cell.angle_alpha   90.00
_cell.angle_beta   90.00
_cell.angle_gamma   90.00
#
_symmetry.space_group_name_H-M   'P 1'
#
loop_
_entity.id
_entity.type
_entity.pdbx_description
1 polymer ?
#
loop_
_entity_poly.entity_id
_entity_poly.type
_entity_poly.pdbx_seq_one_letter_code
_entity_poly.pdbx_strand_id
1 'polypeptide(L)'
;MKNIEDQVAEEGASLYIRYLVAAEQAVARGEFNNAKVLRALAYSHRAVAMQVVRAQGNAASAADMLALSRLPKDELVARSALGERLLLVIGIQAILAAHTMVALESTADVPEWVIPPFLFVCVNCGDIAFGERPETCPACGALSVEFDGFGPYYAADAEHLGRLSPARVLEILAATPGEVRELVTGMDEVVLATKPSATEWSVKEIIGHIIEVDGLFAQRVQAVLARDEYRQSLAPWKMHEGKAYDQKSAQELLDLLDAARAHSLDMVRGLTTQQWADAASMLGGRRSVLEIGTWHANHDVGHVAQMRRLLAS
;
A
#
# COMPACT_ATOMS: atom_id res chain seq x y z
N MET A 1 32.88 2.62 -26.04
CA MET A 1 31.67 3.40 -25.69
C MET A 1 30.61 2.42 -25.21
N LYS A 2 29.61 2.92 -24.49
CA LYS A 2 28.43 2.18 -24.05
C LYS A 2 27.44 1.95 -25.29
N ASN A 3 26.57 0.90 -25.36
CA ASN A 3 25.80 0.32 -26.52
C ASN A 3 24.23 0.01 -26.75
N ILE A 4 23.05 -0.03 -26.04
CA ILE A 4 22.27 0.53 -24.86
C ILE A 4 21.89 -0.43 -23.72
N GLU A 5 22.12 -1.72 -23.80
CA GLU A 5 21.52 -2.58 -22.77
C GLU A 5 22.07 -2.33 -21.35
N ASP A 6 23.39 -2.24 -21.17
CA ASP A 6 23.98 -2.33 -19.83
C ASP A 6 23.77 -1.11 -18.88
N GLN A 7 23.47 0.11 -19.35
CA GLN A 7 23.02 1.21 -18.46
C GLN A 7 21.53 1.10 -18.19
N VAL A 8 20.68 0.65 -19.11
CA VAL A 8 19.28 0.43 -18.75
C VAL A 8 19.19 -0.65 -17.66
N ALA A 9 20.15 -1.58 -17.64
CA ALA A 9 20.40 -2.47 -16.50
C ALA A 9 21.01 -1.76 -15.27
N GLU A 10 22.17 -1.09 -15.36
CA GLU A 10 22.82 -0.40 -14.22
C GLU A 10 21.93 0.69 -13.59
N GLU A 11 21.29 1.51 -14.42
CA GLU A 11 20.42 2.64 -14.05
C GLU A 11 19.06 2.14 -13.58
N GLY A 12 18.47 1.10 -14.19
CA GLY A 12 17.29 0.44 -13.63
C GLY A 12 17.56 -0.18 -12.25
N ALA A 13 18.74 -0.77 -12.02
CA ALA A 13 19.17 -1.25 -10.71
C ALA A 13 19.46 -0.10 -9.71
N SER A 14 20.09 0.99 -10.17
CA SER A 14 20.35 2.21 -9.38
C SER A 14 19.06 2.90 -8.97
N LEU A 15 18.11 3.03 -9.89
CA LEU A 15 16.78 3.59 -9.66
C LEU A 15 15.96 2.69 -8.74
N TYR A 16 15.97 1.36 -8.90
CA TYR A 16 15.35 0.43 -7.95
C TYR A 16 15.77 0.72 -6.51
N ILE A 17 17.07 0.82 -6.23
CA ILE A 17 17.57 1.14 -4.88
C ILE A 17 17.21 2.57 -4.45
N ARG A 18 17.32 3.58 -5.33
CA ARG A 18 16.98 4.98 -5.01
C ARG A 18 15.50 5.15 -4.69
N TYR A 19 14.61 4.50 -5.44
CA TYR A 19 13.17 4.55 -5.22
C TYR A 19 12.75 3.79 -3.95
N LEU A 20 13.41 2.68 -3.59
CA LEU A 20 13.19 2.03 -2.29
C LEU A 20 13.63 2.93 -1.13
N VAL A 21 14.83 3.53 -1.19
CA VAL A 21 15.31 4.46 -0.15
C VAL A 21 14.39 5.70 -0.05
N ALA A 22 13.89 6.22 -1.17
CA ALA A 22 12.89 7.28 -1.17
C ALA A 22 11.57 6.84 -0.53
N ALA A 23 11.11 5.60 -0.78
CA ALA A 23 9.90 5.04 -0.18
C ALA A 23 10.04 4.83 1.34
N GLU A 24 11.19 4.35 1.82
CA GLU A 24 11.50 4.25 3.25
C GLU A 24 11.47 5.63 3.92
N GLN A 25 12.07 6.63 3.29
CA GLN A 25 12.03 8.01 3.77
C GLN A 25 10.62 8.62 3.75
N ALA A 26 9.77 8.26 2.79
CA ALA A 26 8.38 8.69 2.74
C ALA A 26 7.54 8.03 3.85
N VAL A 27 7.73 6.72 4.11
CA VAL A 27 7.12 6.03 5.28
C VAL A 27 7.55 6.73 6.59
N ALA A 28 8.82 7.09 6.74
CA ALA A 28 9.32 7.79 7.91
C ALA A 28 8.72 9.21 8.13
N ARG A 29 8.03 9.77 7.12
CA ARG A 29 7.31 11.05 7.19
C ARG A 29 5.78 10.91 7.20
N GLY A 30 5.25 9.69 7.11
CA GLY A 30 3.80 9.44 7.01
C GLY A 30 3.20 9.63 5.61
N GLU A 31 4.05 9.71 4.57
CA GLU A 31 3.65 9.86 3.16
C GLU A 31 3.39 8.48 2.55
N PHE A 32 2.38 7.78 3.06
CA PHE A 32 2.21 6.35 2.81
C PHE A 32 1.78 6.03 1.37
N ASN A 33 1.01 6.91 0.71
CA ASN A 33 0.67 6.73 -0.70
C ASN A 33 1.85 7.08 -1.61
N ASN A 34 2.64 8.09 -1.26
CA ASN A 34 3.92 8.38 -1.92
C ASN A 34 4.84 7.15 -1.84
N ALA A 35 5.00 6.53 -0.66
CA ALA A 35 5.78 5.31 -0.49
C ALA A 35 5.30 4.13 -1.35
N LYS A 36 3.97 3.93 -1.48
CA LYS A 36 3.35 2.93 -2.37
C LYS A 36 3.78 3.14 -3.83
N VAL A 37 3.68 4.38 -4.33
CA VAL A 37 4.09 4.73 -5.70
C VAL A 37 5.58 4.50 -5.93
N LEU A 38 6.42 4.98 -4.99
CA LEU A 38 7.87 4.85 -5.08
C LEU A 38 8.30 3.37 -5.09
N ARG A 39 7.66 2.48 -4.31
CA ARG A 39 7.90 1.01 -4.40
C ARG A 39 7.49 0.42 -5.74
N ALA A 40 6.33 0.79 -6.29
CA ALA A 40 5.89 0.28 -7.60
C ALA A 40 6.85 0.72 -8.74
N LEU A 41 7.31 1.97 -8.71
CA LEU A 41 8.34 2.48 -9.63
C LEU A 41 9.66 1.71 -9.46
N ALA A 42 10.10 1.48 -8.22
CA ALA A 42 11.32 0.71 -7.94
C ALA A 42 11.26 -0.67 -8.60
N TYR A 43 10.21 -1.45 -8.32
CA TYR A 43 10.08 -2.80 -8.84
C TYR A 43 9.89 -2.83 -10.36
N SER A 44 9.28 -1.81 -10.97
CA SER A 44 9.23 -1.62 -12.43
C SER A 44 10.64 -1.39 -13.02
N HIS A 45 11.47 -0.52 -12.42
CA HIS A 45 12.86 -0.33 -12.85
C HIS A 45 13.72 -1.60 -12.69
N ARG A 46 13.52 -2.39 -11.64
CA ARG A 46 14.12 -3.72 -11.48
C ARG A 46 13.70 -4.67 -12.60
N ALA A 47 12.41 -4.75 -12.94
CA ALA A 47 11.91 -5.63 -14.00
C ALA A 47 12.50 -5.25 -15.38
N VAL A 48 12.57 -3.95 -15.68
CA VAL A 48 13.22 -3.43 -16.90
C VAL A 48 14.70 -3.83 -16.94
N ALA A 49 15.47 -3.60 -15.87
CA ALA A 49 16.88 -3.99 -15.80
C ALA A 49 17.08 -5.51 -16.00
N MET A 50 16.25 -6.33 -15.37
CA MET A 50 16.29 -7.79 -15.50
C MET A 50 15.98 -8.27 -16.92
N GLN A 51 15.01 -7.65 -17.62
CA GLN A 51 14.72 -8.02 -19.01
C GLN A 51 15.85 -7.66 -19.96
N VAL A 52 16.54 -6.55 -19.72
CA VAL A 52 17.64 -6.11 -20.56
C VAL A 52 18.84 -7.07 -20.45
N VAL A 53 19.19 -7.54 -19.25
CA VAL A 53 20.20 -8.60 -19.06
C VAL A 53 19.76 -9.94 -19.68
N ARG A 54 18.48 -10.30 -19.59
CA ARG A 54 17.92 -11.51 -20.24
C ARG A 54 18.01 -11.45 -21.76
N ALA A 55 17.68 -10.31 -22.37
CA ALA A 55 17.63 -10.12 -23.82
C ALA A 55 19.00 -10.28 -24.51
N GLN A 56 20.09 -9.99 -23.80
CA GLN A 56 21.46 -10.22 -24.26
C GLN A 56 21.86 -11.71 -24.38
N GLY A 57 21.04 -12.63 -23.88
CA GLY A 57 21.41 -14.04 -23.72
C GLY A 57 22.33 -14.31 -22.51
N ASN A 58 22.65 -13.28 -21.71
CA ASN A 58 23.45 -13.37 -20.47
C ASN A 58 22.66 -14.00 -19.30
N ALA A 59 21.94 -15.08 -19.55
CA ALA A 59 21.38 -15.97 -18.53
C ALA A 59 22.52 -16.83 -17.94
N ALA A 60 23.44 -16.16 -17.25
CA ALA A 60 24.58 -16.74 -16.55
C ALA A 60 24.13 -17.94 -15.68
N SER A 61 24.86 -19.05 -15.74
CA SER A 61 24.49 -20.24 -14.98
C SER A 61 24.60 -19.98 -13.48
N ALA A 62 24.02 -20.87 -12.66
CA ALA A 62 24.16 -20.77 -11.20
C ALA A 62 25.64 -20.74 -10.76
N ALA A 63 26.55 -21.39 -11.51
CA ALA A 63 27.99 -21.32 -11.24
C ALA A 63 28.61 -19.96 -11.61
N ASP A 64 28.20 -19.38 -12.74
CA ASP A 64 28.68 -18.07 -13.21
C ASP A 64 28.21 -16.94 -12.29
N MET A 65 26.94 -16.96 -11.87
CA MET A 65 26.39 -16.01 -10.89
C MET A 65 27.10 -16.11 -9.53
N LEU A 66 27.48 -17.32 -9.10
CA LEU A 66 28.30 -17.52 -7.90
C LEU A 66 29.75 -17.03 -8.08
N ALA A 67 30.30 -17.04 -9.30
CA ALA A 67 31.61 -16.45 -9.59
C ALA A 67 31.56 -14.90 -9.59
N LEU A 68 30.55 -14.31 -10.23
CA LEU A 68 30.33 -12.86 -10.28
C LEU A 68 30.16 -12.22 -8.89
N SER A 69 29.65 -12.97 -7.91
CA SER A 69 29.56 -12.54 -6.50
C SER A 69 30.91 -12.19 -5.83
N ARG A 70 32.04 -12.40 -6.52
CA ARG A 70 33.40 -12.23 -6.00
C ARG A 70 34.20 -11.10 -6.69
N LEU A 71 33.61 -10.40 -7.66
CA LEU A 71 34.29 -9.32 -8.38
C LEU A 71 34.25 -7.97 -7.63
N PRO A 72 35.29 -7.13 -7.77
CA PRO A 72 35.24 -5.71 -7.40
C PRO A 72 34.12 -4.96 -8.16
N LYS A 73 33.59 -3.89 -7.55
CA LYS A 73 32.35 -3.23 -7.99
C LYS A 73 32.54 -2.21 -9.12
N ASP A 74 33.77 -1.90 -9.47
CA ASP A 74 34.16 -0.83 -10.39
C ASP A 74 34.15 -1.22 -11.87
N GLU A 75 34.33 -2.50 -12.22
CA GLU A 75 34.37 -2.94 -13.62
C GLU A 75 33.02 -2.93 -14.35
N LEU A 76 31.88 -2.93 -13.64
CA LEU A 76 30.55 -3.00 -14.29
C LEU A 76 30.25 -1.79 -15.18
N VAL A 77 30.78 -0.59 -14.86
CA VAL A 77 30.27 0.72 -15.33
C VAL A 77 30.69 1.05 -16.78
N ALA A 78 30.66 0.08 -17.69
CA ALA A 78 31.38 0.14 -18.97
C ALA A 78 30.53 0.02 -20.27
N ARG A 79 29.22 -0.30 -20.25
CA ARG A 79 28.38 -0.51 -21.48
C ARG A 79 26.97 0.21 -21.47
N SER A 80 26.20 0.34 -22.60
CA SER A 80 25.00 1.24 -23.04
C SER A 80 24.93 2.64 -23.85
N ALA A 81 24.38 2.69 -25.10
CA ALA A 81 23.65 3.73 -25.91
C ALA A 81 23.40 3.20 -27.39
N LEU A 82 22.27 3.13 -28.14
CA LEU A 82 20.79 3.41 -28.12
C LEU A 82 19.97 2.14 -28.58
N GLY A 83 18.63 1.97 -28.55
CA GLY A 83 17.49 2.68 -27.89
C GLY A 83 16.21 2.93 -28.76
N GLU A 84 15.08 2.19 -28.61
CA GLU A 84 13.73 2.60 -29.17
C GLU A 84 12.45 2.08 -28.45
N ARG A 85 12.15 0.75 -28.38
CA ARG A 85 10.92 0.21 -27.72
C ARG A 85 10.70 0.67 -26.27
N LEU A 86 11.80 1.08 -25.62
CA LEU A 86 11.86 1.65 -24.28
C LEU A 86 10.90 2.84 -24.07
N LEU A 87 10.60 3.60 -25.14
CA LEU A 87 9.75 4.80 -25.11
C LEU A 87 8.33 4.54 -24.58
N LEU A 88 7.74 3.37 -24.84
CA LEU A 88 6.36 3.09 -24.41
C LEU A 88 6.28 2.80 -22.90
N VAL A 89 7.24 2.05 -22.36
CA VAL A 89 7.33 1.74 -20.92
C VAL A 89 7.75 2.98 -20.13
N ILE A 90 8.73 3.74 -20.65
CA ILE A 90 9.06 5.06 -20.11
C ILE A 90 7.84 5.99 -20.13
N GLY A 91 6.99 5.94 -21.16
CA GLY A 91 5.75 6.72 -21.23
C GLY A 91 4.82 6.48 -20.05
N ILE A 92 4.54 5.22 -19.70
CA ILE A 92 3.67 4.87 -18.56
C ILE A 92 4.33 5.26 -17.22
N GLN A 93 5.64 5.00 -17.07
CA GLN A 93 6.40 5.42 -15.88
C GLN A 93 6.43 6.95 -15.72
N ALA A 94 6.59 7.69 -16.81
CA ALA A 94 6.60 9.15 -16.83
C ALA A 94 5.23 9.77 -16.54
N ILE A 95 4.13 9.15 -17.00
CA ILE A 95 2.76 9.55 -16.64
C ILE A 95 2.54 9.35 -15.13
N LEU A 96 2.90 8.18 -14.58
CA LEU A 96 2.82 7.89 -13.15
C LEU A 96 3.64 8.89 -12.31
N ALA A 97 4.87 9.18 -12.72
CA ALA A 97 5.74 10.15 -12.06
C ALA A 97 5.22 11.59 -12.20
N ALA A 98 4.72 12.01 -13.36
CA ALA A 98 4.21 13.35 -13.59
C ALA A 98 2.92 13.62 -12.80
N HIS A 99 1.97 12.68 -12.79
CA HIS A 99 0.76 12.80 -11.96
C HIS A 99 1.11 12.87 -10.47
N THR A 100 2.09 12.09 -10.04
CA THR A 100 2.63 12.14 -8.67
C THR A 100 3.27 13.49 -8.35
N MET A 101 4.08 14.05 -9.25
CA MET A 101 4.70 15.38 -9.06
C MET A 101 3.66 16.50 -8.99
N VAL A 102 2.69 16.53 -9.91
CA VAL A 102 1.62 17.55 -9.92
C VAL A 102 0.75 17.48 -8.66
N ALA A 103 0.52 16.28 -8.10
CA ALA A 103 -0.13 16.15 -6.80
C ALA A 103 0.75 16.75 -5.68
N LEU A 104 2.05 16.45 -5.67
CA LEU A 104 3.00 16.91 -4.64
C LEU A 104 3.36 18.40 -4.74
N GLU A 105 3.06 19.08 -5.84
CA GLU A 105 3.11 20.55 -5.96
C GLU A 105 2.04 21.26 -5.11
N SER A 106 0.96 20.56 -4.75
CA SER A 106 -0.22 21.12 -4.06
C SER A 106 -0.65 20.37 -2.79
N THR A 107 -0.15 19.16 -2.56
CA THR A 107 -0.51 18.30 -1.43
C THR A 107 0.70 17.56 -0.86
N ALA A 108 0.69 17.22 0.43
CA ALA A 108 1.86 16.62 1.10
C ALA A 108 2.04 15.10 0.92
N ASP A 109 1.09 14.41 0.28
CA ASP A 109 1.11 12.96 0.01
C ASP A 109 0.20 12.69 -1.19
N VAL A 110 0.45 11.62 -1.95
CA VAL A 110 -0.29 11.35 -3.19
C VAL A 110 -1.73 10.94 -2.86
N PRO A 111 -2.76 11.63 -3.37
CA PRO A 111 -4.15 11.28 -3.10
C PRO A 111 -4.61 10.02 -3.86
N GLU A 112 -5.66 9.36 -3.38
CA GLU A 112 -6.21 8.17 -4.05
C GLU A 112 -6.94 8.53 -5.36
N TRP A 113 -7.52 9.74 -5.46
CA TRP A 113 -8.00 10.32 -6.73
C TRP A 113 -6.92 10.47 -7.80
N VAL A 114 -5.65 10.56 -7.41
CA VAL A 114 -4.52 10.61 -8.35
C VAL A 114 -3.98 9.21 -8.62
N ILE A 115 -3.76 8.41 -7.58
CA ILE A 115 -3.25 7.02 -7.69
C ILE A 115 -4.07 6.06 -6.82
N PRO A 116 -4.85 5.14 -7.42
CA PRO A 116 -5.66 4.14 -6.73
C PRO A 116 -4.93 3.36 -5.61
N PRO A 117 -5.67 2.81 -4.61
CA PRO A 117 -5.08 2.13 -3.45
C PRO A 117 -4.20 0.94 -3.81
N PHE A 118 -4.47 0.25 -4.93
CA PHE A 118 -3.68 -0.89 -5.41
C PHE A 118 -3.04 -0.62 -6.77
N LEU A 119 -1.79 -1.05 -6.91
CA LEU A 119 -1.04 -1.12 -8.18
C LEU A 119 -0.55 -2.55 -8.39
N PHE A 120 -0.52 -3.01 -9.64
CA PHE A 120 0.03 -4.32 -10.01
C PHE A 120 1.10 -4.15 -11.08
N VAL A 121 2.33 -4.53 -10.78
CA VAL A 121 3.48 -4.43 -11.70
C VAL A 121 3.80 -5.80 -12.26
N CYS A 122 3.81 -5.93 -13.59
CA CYS A 122 4.16 -7.16 -14.28
C CYS A 122 5.64 -7.49 -14.03
N VAL A 123 5.92 -8.58 -13.30
CA VAL A 123 7.25 -9.10 -12.97
C VAL A 123 8.05 -9.40 -14.25
N ASN A 124 7.36 -9.74 -15.34
CA ASN A 124 8.00 -10.02 -16.61
C ASN A 124 8.42 -8.76 -17.38
N CYS A 125 7.67 -7.65 -17.39
CA CYS A 125 7.99 -6.50 -18.27
C CYS A 125 7.89 -5.09 -17.65
N GLY A 126 7.56 -4.96 -16.37
CA GLY A 126 7.46 -3.68 -15.68
C GLY A 126 6.18 -2.87 -15.96
N ASP A 127 5.29 -3.38 -16.80
CA ASP A 127 3.95 -2.82 -17.11
C ASP A 127 3.10 -2.68 -15.83
N ILE A 128 2.35 -1.58 -15.71
CA ILE A 128 1.66 -1.19 -14.46
C ILE A 128 0.15 -1.10 -14.68
N ALA A 129 -0.59 -1.96 -14.01
CA ALA A 129 -2.05 -1.90 -13.92
C ALA A 129 -2.49 -1.21 -12.62
N PHE A 130 -3.62 -0.51 -12.69
CA PHE A 130 -4.17 0.33 -11.62
C PHE A 130 -5.48 -0.24 -11.10
N GLY A 131 -5.65 -0.28 -9.77
CA GLY A 131 -6.89 -0.72 -9.10
C GLY A 131 -7.07 -2.24 -9.06
N GLU A 132 -7.22 -2.88 -10.21
CA GLU A 132 -7.45 -4.33 -10.34
C GLU A 132 -6.30 -5.04 -11.06
N ARG A 133 -6.12 -6.34 -10.76
CA ARG A 133 -5.06 -7.16 -11.33
C ARG A 133 -5.52 -7.77 -12.67
N PRO A 134 -4.82 -7.54 -13.80
CA PRO A 134 -5.20 -8.13 -15.08
C PRO A 134 -5.09 -9.66 -15.06
N GLU A 135 -5.98 -10.35 -15.79
CA GLU A 135 -5.84 -11.79 -16.06
C GLU A 135 -4.59 -12.10 -16.89
N THR A 136 -4.23 -11.19 -17.80
CA THR A 136 -3.01 -11.20 -18.61
C THR A 136 -2.46 -9.79 -18.79
N CYS A 137 -1.14 -9.61 -18.75
CA CYS A 137 -0.47 -8.36 -19.04
C CYS A 137 -0.67 -7.92 -20.51
N PRO A 138 -1.25 -6.74 -20.79
CA PRO A 138 -1.48 -6.28 -22.16
C PRO A 138 -0.18 -6.01 -22.93
N ALA A 139 0.92 -5.65 -22.24
CA ALA A 139 2.20 -5.35 -22.87
C ALA A 139 3.04 -6.58 -23.28
N CYS A 140 2.88 -7.74 -22.63
CA CYS A 140 3.71 -8.93 -22.91
C CYS A 140 3.01 -10.30 -22.85
N GLY A 141 1.72 -10.37 -22.53
CA GLY A 141 0.97 -11.63 -22.45
C GLY A 141 1.26 -12.51 -21.22
N ALA A 142 2.08 -12.04 -20.26
CA ALA A 142 2.32 -12.75 -19.00
C ALA A 142 1.01 -12.88 -18.19
N LEU A 143 0.82 -14.02 -17.51
CA LEU A 143 -0.40 -14.33 -16.76
C LEU A 143 -0.48 -13.52 -15.44
N SER A 144 -1.68 -13.41 -14.86
CA SER A 144 -1.96 -12.70 -13.60
C SER A 144 -1.10 -13.10 -12.38
N VAL A 145 -0.47 -14.28 -12.42
CA VAL A 145 0.48 -14.73 -11.38
C VAL A 145 1.82 -13.99 -11.47
N GLU A 146 2.21 -13.50 -12.64
CA GLU A 146 3.41 -12.71 -12.91
C GLU A 146 3.23 -11.22 -12.58
N PHE A 147 2.42 -10.90 -11.56
CA PHE A 147 2.18 -9.52 -11.10
C PHE A 147 2.46 -9.37 -9.60
N ASP A 148 3.47 -8.57 -9.27
CA ASP A 148 3.73 -8.08 -7.91
C ASP A 148 2.65 -7.04 -7.57
N GLY A 149 2.03 -7.17 -6.39
CA GLY A 149 0.95 -6.29 -5.94
C GLY A 149 1.42 -5.31 -4.87
N PHE A 150 1.23 -4.01 -5.11
CA PHE A 150 1.57 -2.92 -4.20
C PHE A 150 0.29 -2.33 -3.64
N GLY A 151 0.01 -2.62 -2.38
CA GLY A 151 -1.13 -2.07 -1.66
C GLY A 151 -0.79 -0.81 -0.85
N PRO A 152 -1.79 -0.24 -0.15
CA PRO A 152 -1.53 0.75 0.89
C PRO A 152 -0.74 0.12 2.05
N TYR A 153 0.02 0.93 2.80
CA TYR A 153 1.03 0.47 3.77
C TYR A 153 0.51 -0.39 4.94
N TYR A 154 -0.80 -0.45 5.15
CA TYR A 154 -1.42 -1.32 6.14
C TYR A 154 -1.60 -2.77 5.64
N ALA A 155 -1.53 -3.01 4.33
CA ALA A 155 -1.58 -4.35 3.75
C ALA A 155 -0.34 -5.18 4.12
N ALA A 156 -0.52 -6.50 4.27
CA ALA A 156 0.57 -7.41 4.60
C ALA A 156 1.49 -7.66 3.39
N ASP A 157 2.69 -7.07 3.41
CA ASP A 157 3.77 -7.33 2.45
C ASP A 157 4.81 -8.35 2.97
N ALA A 158 5.71 -8.77 2.07
CA ALA A 158 6.78 -9.72 2.38
C ALA A 158 7.99 -9.09 3.10
N GLU A 159 8.04 -7.75 3.17
CA GLU A 159 9.12 -6.97 3.81
C GLU A 159 8.83 -6.75 5.31
N HIS A 160 7.66 -7.19 5.79
CA HIS A 160 7.17 -7.06 7.18
C HIS A 160 6.97 -5.62 7.64
N LEU A 161 6.75 -4.69 6.71
CA LEU A 161 6.67 -3.28 7.02
C LEU A 161 5.49 -2.99 7.96
N GLY A 162 5.73 -2.15 8.94
CA GLY A 162 4.74 -1.78 9.94
C GLY A 162 4.31 -2.90 10.89
N ARG A 163 4.95 -4.09 10.96
CA ARG A 163 4.61 -5.11 11.98
C ARG A 163 4.76 -4.54 13.40
N LEU A 164 3.64 -4.48 14.11
CA LEU A 164 3.56 -3.92 15.45
C LEU A 164 3.71 -5.01 16.53
N SER A 165 3.93 -4.59 17.78
CA SER A 165 3.70 -5.46 18.94
C SER A 165 2.22 -5.44 19.35
N PRO A 166 1.69 -6.47 20.04
CA PRO A 166 0.34 -6.46 20.62
C PRO A 166 0.03 -5.19 21.43
N ALA A 167 0.99 -4.71 22.21
CA ALA A 167 0.86 -3.49 22.99
C ALA A 167 0.74 -2.24 22.10
N ARG A 168 1.51 -2.14 21.02
CA ARG A 168 1.45 -0.98 20.10
C ARG A 168 0.19 -1.00 19.22
N VAL A 169 -0.34 -2.18 18.88
CA VAL A 169 -1.68 -2.32 18.28
C VAL A 169 -2.74 -1.75 19.21
N LEU A 170 -2.76 -2.19 20.47
CA LEU A 170 -3.72 -1.72 21.48
C LEU A 170 -3.59 -0.22 21.76
N GLU A 171 -2.38 0.31 21.81
CA GLU A 171 -2.09 1.73 22.04
C GLU A 171 -2.63 2.61 20.91
N ILE A 172 -2.33 2.28 19.65
CA ILE A 172 -2.83 3.03 18.49
C ILE A 172 -4.35 2.95 18.44
N LEU A 173 -4.93 1.75 18.51
CA LEU A 173 -6.37 1.57 18.40
C LEU A 173 -7.13 2.29 19.53
N ALA A 174 -6.55 2.40 20.73
CA ALA A 174 -7.14 3.18 21.83
C ALA A 174 -7.01 4.70 21.64
N ALA A 175 -6.03 5.20 20.88
CA ALA A 175 -5.84 6.61 20.60
C ALA A 175 -6.73 7.13 19.45
N THR A 176 -7.01 6.31 18.43
CA THR A 176 -7.69 6.74 17.19
C THR A 176 -8.98 7.53 17.41
N PRO A 177 -9.94 7.12 18.27
CA PRO A 177 -11.18 7.90 18.44
C PRO A 177 -10.94 9.27 19.05
N GLY A 178 -9.92 9.41 19.90
CA GLY A 178 -9.46 10.69 20.42
C GLY A 178 -8.88 11.58 19.32
N GLU A 179 -7.96 11.04 18.50
CA GLU A 179 -7.40 11.79 17.37
C GLU A 179 -8.47 12.19 16.34
N VAL A 180 -9.45 11.33 16.05
CA VAL A 180 -10.59 11.65 15.17
C VAL A 180 -11.48 12.73 15.80
N ARG A 181 -11.76 12.64 17.11
CA ARG A 181 -12.54 13.63 17.87
C ARG A 181 -11.87 15.00 17.85
N GLU A 182 -10.56 15.07 18.06
CA GLU A 182 -9.79 16.32 18.00
C GLU A 182 -9.87 17.00 16.62
N LEU A 183 -9.91 16.23 15.53
CA LEU A 183 -9.96 16.77 14.17
C LEU A 183 -11.32 17.34 13.77
N VAL A 184 -12.42 16.73 14.22
CA VAL A 184 -13.78 17.12 13.78
C VAL A 184 -14.53 18.01 14.78
N THR A 185 -14.07 18.12 16.03
CA THR A 185 -14.74 18.95 17.05
C THR A 185 -14.66 20.43 16.67
N GLY A 186 -15.83 21.04 16.42
CA GLY A 186 -15.94 22.45 16.03
C GLY A 186 -15.71 22.72 14.54
N MET A 187 -15.53 21.69 13.71
CA MET A 187 -15.61 21.80 12.26
C MET A 187 -17.07 21.91 11.79
N ASP A 188 -17.29 22.55 10.64
CA ASP A 188 -18.62 22.67 10.04
C ASP A 188 -19.09 21.35 9.41
N GLU A 189 -20.36 20.99 9.63
CA GLU A 189 -20.96 19.73 9.18
C GLU A 189 -20.98 19.57 7.65
N VAL A 190 -21.00 20.67 6.88
CA VAL A 190 -20.92 20.68 5.41
C VAL A 190 -19.47 20.47 4.95
N VAL A 191 -18.49 21.06 5.65
CA VAL A 191 -17.06 20.81 5.39
C VAL A 191 -16.74 19.34 5.63
N LEU A 192 -17.19 18.78 6.76
CA LEU A 192 -16.99 17.36 7.08
C LEU A 192 -17.66 16.40 6.07
N ALA A 193 -18.78 16.81 5.47
CA ALA A 193 -19.50 16.06 4.42
C ALA A 193 -18.99 16.32 2.99
N THR A 194 -18.08 17.27 2.79
CA THR A 194 -17.55 17.59 1.46
C THR A 194 -16.59 16.49 0.98
N LYS A 195 -16.82 15.99 -0.24
CA LYS A 195 -15.92 15.06 -0.92
C LYS A 195 -14.83 15.83 -1.69
N PRO A 196 -13.55 15.42 -1.67
CA PRO A 196 -12.50 16.05 -2.49
C PRO A 196 -12.73 15.84 -3.99
N SER A 197 -13.25 14.68 -4.36
CA SER A 197 -13.61 14.32 -5.74
C SER A 197 -14.84 13.41 -5.78
N ALA A 198 -15.45 13.23 -6.95
CA ALA A 198 -16.67 12.42 -7.11
C ALA A 198 -16.45 10.92 -6.81
N THR A 199 -15.20 10.45 -6.84
CA THR A 199 -14.80 9.05 -6.62
C THR A 199 -14.45 8.73 -5.17
N GLU A 200 -14.61 9.69 -4.25
CA GLU A 200 -13.93 9.63 -2.94
C GLU A 200 -14.78 9.98 -1.73
N TRP A 201 -14.17 9.83 -0.57
CA TRP A 201 -14.78 9.90 0.74
C TRP A 201 -14.58 11.27 1.35
N SER A 202 -15.69 11.86 1.79
CA SER A 202 -15.71 12.93 2.77
C SER A 202 -15.13 12.46 4.11
N VAL A 203 -14.80 13.40 5.00
CA VAL A 203 -14.31 13.05 6.35
C VAL A 203 -15.31 12.17 7.10
N LYS A 204 -16.62 12.41 6.92
CA LYS A 204 -17.69 11.56 7.48
C LYS A 204 -17.67 10.13 6.96
N GLU A 205 -17.42 9.94 5.66
CA GLU A 205 -17.32 8.60 5.06
C GLU A 205 -16.04 7.88 5.47
N ILE A 206 -14.94 8.60 5.70
CA ILE A 206 -13.72 8.03 6.29
C ILE A 206 -13.99 7.51 7.71
N ILE A 207 -14.71 8.27 8.56
CA ILE A 207 -15.10 7.80 9.90
C ILE A 207 -16.04 6.58 9.79
N GLY A 208 -16.99 6.61 8.86
CA GLY A 208 -17.83 5.47 8.52
C GLY A 208 -17.02 4.23 8.10
N HIS A 209 -15.94 4.40 7.34
CA HIS A 209 -15.06 3.32 6.96
C HIS A 209 -14.31 2.71 8.15
N ILE A 210 -13.82 3.53 9.09
CA ILE A 210 -13.16 3.06 10.31
C ILE A 210 -14.13 2.25 11.18
N ILE A 211 -15.37 2.72 11.38
CA ILE A 211 -16.43 1.99 12.11
C ILE A 211 -16.70 0.61 11.50
N GLU A 212 -16.74 0.52 10.17
CA GLU A 212 -16.92 -0.75 9.45
C GLU A 212 -15.71 -1.68 9.54
N VAL A 213 -14.51 -1.10 9.60
CA VAL A 213 -13.24 -1.85 9.76
C VAL A 213 -13.05 -2.36 11.18
N ASP A 214 -13.52 -1.66 12.21
CA ASP A 214 -13.68 -2.19 13.57
C ASP A 214 -14.59 -3.45 13.57
N GLY A 215 -15.75 -3.36 12.93
CA GLY A 215 -16.67 -4.50 12.81
C GLY A 215 -16.07 -5.70 12.06
N LEU A 216 -15.30 -5.44 11.00
CA LEU A 216 -14.55 -6.45 10.25
C LEU A 216 -13.40 -7.05 11.08
N PHE A 217 -12.71 -6.24 11.87
CA PHE A 217 -11.63 -6.65 12.75
C PHE A 217 -12.15 -7.62 13.82
N ALA A 218 -13.23 -7.26 14.53
CA ALA A 218 -13.84 -8.12 15.55
C ALA A 218 -14.23 -9.50 14.98
N GLN A 219 -14.88 -9.54 13.81
CA GLN A 219 -15.25 -10.79 13.12
C GLN A 219 -14.03 -11.64 12.75
N ARG A 220 -12.99 -11.02 12.18
CA ARG A 220 -11.74 -11.71 11.79
C ARG A 220 -11.03 -12.30 13.02
N VAL A 221 -10.93 -11.54 14.12
CA VAL A 221 -10.33 -12.00 15.38
C VAL A 221 -11.15 -13.15 15.96
N GLN A 222 -12.48 -13.04 15.99
CA GLN A 222 -13.37 -14.10 16.47
C GLN A 222 -13.17 -15.41 15.69
N ALA A 223 -13.05 -15.36 14.36
CA ALA A 223 -12.78 -16.54 13.54
C ALA A 223 -11.43 -17.19 13.87
N VAL A 224 -10.36 -16.39 14.07
CA VAL A 224 -9.05 -16.92 14.49
C VAL A 224 -9.12 -17.62 15.85
N LEU A 225 -9.76 -16.99 16.84
CA LEU A 225 -9.89 -17.56 18.19
C LEU A 225 -10.80 -18.81 18.21
N ALA A 226 -11.82 -18.86 17.35
CA ALA A 226 -12.66 -20.04 17.13
C ALA A 226 -11.97 -21.15 16.29
N ARG A 227 -10.83 -20.83 15.64
CA ARG A 227 -10.10 -21.67 14.68
C ARG A 227 -10.89 -22.01 13.41
N ASP A 228 -11.77 -21.10 12.99
CA ASP A 228 -12.65 -21.21 11.82
C ASP A 228 -12.17 -20.34 10.64
N GLU A 229 -12.68 -20.57 9.43
CA GLU A 229 -12.34 -19.78 8.24
C GLU A 229 -13.18 -18.50 8.14
N TYR A 230 -12.54 -17.33 7.97
CA TYR A 230 -13.26 -16.10 7.67
C TYR A 230 -13.31 -15.80 6.17
N ARG A 231 -14.50 -15.90 5.57
CA ARG A 231 -14.77 -15.51 4.17
C ARG A 231 -15.46 -14.15 4.12
N GLN A 232 -14.69 -13.15 3.70
CA GLN A 232 -15.18 -11.78 3.51
C GLN A 232 -16.05 -11.67 2.25
N SER A 233 -17.24 -11.07 2.36
CA SER A 233 -18.23 -10.94 1.28
C SER A 233 -18.10 -9.66 0.44
N LEU A 234 -17.57 -8.58 1.02
CA LEU A 234 -17.35 -7.27 0.39
C LEU A 234 -15.96 -6.77 0.73
N ALA A 235 -15.26 -6.15 -0.23
CA ALA A 235 -13.93 -5.58 0.00
C ALA A 235 -13.99 -4.47 1.09
N PRO A 236 -12.98 -4.33 1.98
CA PRO A 236 -13.06 -3.44 3.14
C PRO A 236 -13.46 -2.00 2.79
N TRP A 237 -12.82 -1.45 1.75
CA TRP A 237 -13.05 -0.08 1.30
C TRP A 237 -14.49 0.20 0.83
N LYS A 238 -15.25 -0.84 0.47
CA LYS A 238 -16.66 -0.72 0.06
C LYS A 238 -17.66 -0.88 1.21
N MET A 239 -17.23 -1.24 2.41
CA MET A 239 -18.16 -1.63 3.49
C MET A 239 -18.99 -0.46 4.04
N HIS A 240 -18.54 0.79 3.85
CA HIS A 240 -19.26 2.00 4.25
C HIS A 240 -20.25 2.52 3.19
N GLU A 241 -20.16 2.04 1.94
CA GLU A 241 -20.94 2.53 0.81
C GLU A 241 -22.46 2.34 1.06
N GLY A 242 -23.26 3.36 0.74
CA GLY A 242 -24.73 3.31 0.85
C GLY A 242 -25.30 3.37 2.28
N LYS A 243 -24.47 3.53 3.33
CA LYS A 243 -24.90 3.56 4.74
C LYS A 243 -25.22 4.97 5.30
N ALA A 244 -25.24 5.98 4.42
CA ALA A 244 -25.57 7.37 4.75
C ALA A 244 -24.72 8.00 5.88
N TYR A 245 -23.42 7.66 5.95
CA TYR A 245 -22.49 8.22 6.93
C TYR A 245 -22.26 9.73 6.72
N ASP A 246 -22.28 10.19 5.46
CA ASP A 246 -22.30 11.58 5.02
C ASP A 246 -23.44 12.42 5.65
N GLN A 247 -24.59 11.79 5.92
CA GLN A 247 -25.79 12.44 6.45
C GLN A 247 -25.87 12.45 7.98
N LYS A 248 -24.97 11.77 8.68
CA LYS A 248 -24.88 11.79 10.15
C LYS A 248 -24.20 13.07 10.63
N SER A 249 -24.52 13.50 11.84
CA SER A 249 -23.73 14.52 12.53
C SER A 249 -22.35 13.99 12.92
N ALA A 250 -21.39 14.90 13.08
CA ALA A 250 -20.06 14.56 13.57
C ALA A 250 -20.10 13.85 14.94
N GLN A 251 -21.01 14.27 15.83
CA GLN A 251 -21.17 13.65 17.15
C GLN A 251 -21.69 12.20 17.04
N GLU A 252 -22.72 11.93 16.23
CA GLU A 252 -23.22 10.56 16.02
C GLU A 252 -22.13 9.63 15.45
N LEU A 253 -21.29 10.15 14.55
CA LEU A 253 -20.17 9.39 13.99
C LEU A 253 -19.11 9.07 15.06
N LEU A 254 -18.81 10.03 15.94
CA LEU A 254 -17.88 9.83 17.06
C LEU A 254 -18.43 8.84 18.10
N ASP A 255 -19.72 8.92 18.42
CA ASP A 255 -20.37 8.00 19.37
C ASP A 255 -20.44 6.56 18.83
N LEU A 256 -20.65 6.40 17.51
CA LEU A 256 -20.55 5.12 16.81
C LEU A 256 -19.10 4.59 16.77
N LEU A 257 -18.10 5.47 16.56
CA LEU A 257 -16.68 5.09 16.57
C LEU A 257 -16.22 4.64 17.95
N ASP A 258 -16.55 5.37 19.02
CA ASP A 258 -16.24 4.99 20.40
C ASP A 258 -16.85 3.62 20.75
N ALA A 259 -18.11 3.37 20.35
CA ALA A 259 -18.79 2.10 20.58
C ALA A 259 -18.15 0.93 19.80
N ALA A 260 -17.85 1.13 18.51
CA ALA A 260 -17.18 0.13 17.68
C ALA A 260 -15.77 -0.18 18.19
N ARG A 261 -15.01 0.86 18.56
CA ARG A 261 -13.64 0.72 19.06
C ARG A 261 -13.57 0.06 20.43
N ALA A 262 -14.50 0.36 21.33
CA ALA A 262 -14.58 -0.31 22.63
C ALA A 262 -14.73 -1.84 22.45
N HIS A 263 -15.62 -2.26 21.54
CA HIS A 263 -15.83 -3.68 21.22
C HIS A 263 -14.56 -4.34 20.64
N SER A 264 -13.91 -3.71 19.65
CA SER A 264 -12.65 -4.20 19.08
C SER A 264 -11.53 -4.33 20.11
N LEU A 265 -11.39 -3.36 21.01
CA LEU A 265 -10.35 -3.39 22.03
C LEU A 265 -10.60 -4.51 23.04
N ASP A 266 -11.84 -4.70 23.52
CA ASP A 266 -12.16 -5.76 24.48
C ASP A 266 -11.98 -7.17 23.91
N MET A 267 -12.13 -7.35 22.59
CA MET A 267 -11.80 -8.60 21.89
C MET A 267 -10.32 -9.00 21.94
N VAL A 268 -9.39 -8.04 22.12
CA VAL A 268 -7.93 -8.30 22.04
C VAL A 268 -7.10 -7.88 23.26
N ARG A 269 -7.62 -7.00 24.13
CA ARG A 269 -6.95 -6.46 25.33
C ARG A 269 -6.55 -7.53 26.35
N GLY A 270 -7.23 -8.68 26.37
CA GLY A 270 -6.95 -9.81 27.27
C GLY A 270 -6.21 -11.00 26.65
N LEU A 271 -5.81 -10.94 25.37
CA LEU A 271 -5.26 -12.12 24.67
C LEU A 271 -3.80 -12.42 25.06
N THR A 272 -3.52 -13.70 25.28
CA THR A 272 -2.16 -14.21 25.54
C THR A 272 -1.26 -14.11 24.29
N THR A 273 0.05 -14.16 24.48
CA THR A 273 1.04 -14.19 23.38
C THR A 273 0.77 -15.31 22.37
N GLN A 274 0.27 -16.46 22.82
CA GLN A 274 -0.12 -17.55 21.92
C GLN A 274 -1.36 -17.19 21.10
N GLN A 275 -2.40 -16.61 21.70
CA GLN A 275 -3.60 -16.19 20.97
C GLN A 275 -3.32 -15.05 19.97
N TRP A 276 -2.33 -14.20 20.24
CA TRP A 276 -1.83 -13.21 19.27
C TRP A 276 -1.11 -13.85 18.07
N ALA A 277 -0.46 -15.01 18.27
CA ALA A 277 0.24 -15.77 17.23
C ALA A 277 -0.64 -16.83 16.53
N ASP A 278 -1.74 -17.26 17.15
CA ASP A 278 -2.74 -18.14 16.55
C ASP A 278 -3.29 -17.51 15.26
N ALA A 279 -3.60 -18.36 14.28
CA ALA A 279 -3.91 -17.95 12.91
C ALA A 279 -4.97 -18.85 12.26
N ALA A 280 -5.85 -18.26 11.46
CA ALA A 280 -6.85 -18.96 10.66
C ALA A 280 -6.68 -18.71 9.16
N SER A 281 -7.47 -19.42 8.34
CA SER A 281 -7.53 -19.20 6.90
C SER A 281 -8.42 -18.00 6.59
N MET A 282 -7.95 -17.11 5.70
CA MET A 282 -8.67 -15.94 5.21
C MET A 282 -8.37 -15.72 3.72
N LEU A 283 -9.07 -14.77 3.10
CA LEU A 283 -8.76 -14.32 1.75
C LEU A 283 -7.32 -13.79 1.69
N GLY A 284 -6.51 -14.29 0.74
CA GLY A 284 -5.07 -13.98 0.67
C GLY A 284 -4.17 -14.83 1.58
N GLY A 285 -4.70 -15.89 2.20
CA GLY A 285 -3.94 -16.91 2.92
C GLY A 285 -4.18 -16.92 4.43
N ARG A 286 -3.34 -17.65 5.18
CA ARG A 286 -3.42 -17.66 6.64
C ARG A 286 -2.98 -16.32 7.23
N ARG A 287 -3.66 -15.84 8.27
CA ARG A 287 -3.32 -14.61 9.01
C ARG A 287 -3.50 -14.83 10.51
N SER A 288 -2.55 -14.30 11.28
CA SER A 288 -2.58 -14.28 12.74
C SER A 288 -3.35 -13.09 13.29
N VAL A 289 -3.80 -13.16 14.55
CA VAL A 289 -4.40 -12.00 15.24
C VAL A 289 -3.46 -10.79 15.23
N LEU A 290 -2.14 -11.00 15.36
CA LEU A 290 -1.15 -9.92 15.31
C LEU A 290 -1.04 -9.25 13.93
N GLU A 291 -1.18 -10.00 12.84
CA GLU A 291 -1.18 -9.44 11.48
C GLU A 291 -2.50 -8.70 11.18
N ILE A 292 -3.61 -9.20 11.69
CA ILE A 292 -4.93 -8.55 11.59
C ILE A 292 -4.96 -7.25 12.41
N GLY A 293 -4.37 -7.25 13.61
CA GLY A 293 -4.21 -6.05 14.46
C GLY A 293 -3.19 -5.05 13.92
N THR A 294 -2.08 -5.53 13.34
CA THR A 294 -1.13 -4.69 12.60
C THR A 294 -1.82 -3.97 11.45
N TRP A 295 -2.57 -4.70 10.62
CA TRP A 295 -3.34 -4.14 9.51
C TRP A 295 -4.33 -3.07 9.99
N HIS A 296 -5.09 -3.34 11.06
CA HIS A 296 -6.08 -2.40 11.59
C HIS A 296 -5.44 -1.12 12.17
N ALA A 297 -4.41 -1.26 13.01
CA ALA A 297 -3.73 -0.12 13.62
C ALA A 297 -3.00 0.75 12.58
N ASN A 298 -2.38 0.15 11.55
CA ASN A 298 -1.78 0.90 10.45
C ASN A 298 -2.85 1.56 9.56
N HIS A 299 -3.97 0.89 9.31
CA HIS A 299 -5.11 1.46 8.57
C HIS A 299 -5.58 2.78 9.20
N ASP A 300 -5.78 2.78 10.52
CA ASP A 300 -6.27 3.93 11.27
C ASP A 300 -5.32 5.13 11.21
N VAL A 301 -4.01 4.91 11.43
CA VAL A 301 -3.00 5.97 11.31
C VAL A 301 -3.02 6.59 9.89
N GLY A 302 -3.32 5.78 8.87
CA GLY A 302 -3.46 6.23 7.48
C GLY A 302 -4.66 7.14 7.27
N HIS A 303 -5.84 6.72 7.75
CA HIS A 303 -7.06 7.49 7.58
C HIS A 303 -7.12 8.74 8.47
N VAL A 304 -6.54 8.73 9.67
CA VAL A 304 -6.37 9.95 10.48
C VAL A 304 -5.37 10.92 9.81
N ALA A 305 -4.29 10.42 9.19
CA ALA A 305 -3.39 11.26 8.39
C ALA A 305 -4.07 11.82 7.12
N GLN A 306 -4.96 11.06 6.48
CA GLN A 306 -5.79 11.53 5.37
C GLN A 306 -6.74 12.65 5.83
N MET A 307 -7.50 12.44 6.92
CA MET A 307 -8.40 13.45 7.51
C MET A 307 -7.66 14.76 7.86
N ARG A 308 -6.46 14.66 8.46
CA ARG A 308 -5.60 15.82 8.76
C ARG A 308 -5.29 16.66 7.52
N ARG A 309 -5.10 16.04 6.35
CA ARG A 309 -4.85 16.76 5.09
C ARG A 309 -6.13 17.39 4.53
N LEU A 310 -7.25 16.66 4.56
CA LEU A 310 -8.53 17.17 4.07
C LEU A 310 -9.05 18.38 4.85
N LEU A 311 -8.75 18.48 6.15
CA LEU A 311 -9.17 19.58 7.03
C LEU A 311 -8.15 20.71 7.16
N ALA A 312 -6.99 20.59 6.50
CA ALA A 312 -5.97 21.63 6.42
C ALA A 312 -5.96 22.37 5.06
N SER A 313 -7.00 22.15 4.24
CA SER A 313 -7.16 22.66 2.87
C SER A 313 -8.22 23.76 2.80
#